data_AF-A0A075LU35-F1
#
_entry.id   AF-A0A075LU35-F1
#
_cell.length_a   1.000
_cell.length_b   1.000
_cell.length_c   1.000
_cell.angle_alpha   90.00
_cell.angle_beta   90.00
_cell.angle_gamma   90.00
#
_symmetry.space_group_name_H-M   'P 1'
#
loop_
_entity.id
_entity.type
_entity.pdbx_description
1 polymer ?
#
loop_
_entity_poly.entity_id
_entity_poly.type
_entity_poly.pdbx_seq_one_letter_code
_entity_poly.pdbx_strand_id
1 'polypeptide(L)'
;METLIKSLRRERHRKEDLEFIRILLDTLISGDFERLAEDKELLFETIDEMYKILRDAMLNSKDENLLDAFEHIAVLRALINYPDLSPLKLLKDTKHAIDKALGD
;
A
#
# COMPACT_ATOMS: atom_id res chain seq x y z
N MET A 1 14.60 -18.78 22.25
CA MET A 1 13.90 -17.59 22.80
C MET A 1 14.16 -16.35 21.94
N GLU A 2 15.40 -16.07 21.57
CA GLU A 2 15.76 -14.96 20.65
C GLU A 2 15.04 -15.01 19.28
N THR A 3 14.87 -16.19 18.71
CA THR A 3 14.18 -16.37 17.41
C THR A 3 12.70 -15.97 17.45
N LEU A 4 12.01 -16.22 18.56
CA LEU A 4 10.59 -15.87 18.74
C LEU A 4 10.40 -14.36 18.94
N ILE A 5 11.25 -13.73 19.75
CA ILE A 5 11.21 -12.27 19.93
C ILE A 5 11.49 -11.57 18.60
N LYS A 6 12.43 -12.08 17.81
CA LYS A 6 12.74 -11.55 16.47
C LYS A 6 11.57 -11.71 15.49
N SER A 7 10.87 -12.85 15.50
CA SER A 7 9.69 -13.04 14.63
C SER A 7 8.53 -12.13 15.03
N LEU A 8 8.23 -12.01 16.33
CA LEU A 8 7.18 -11.13 16.84
C LEU A 8 7.45 -9.65 16.53
N ARG A 9 8.71 -9.20 16.63
CA ARG A 9 9.08 -7.83 16.25
C ARG A 9 8.85 -7.57 14.75
N ARG A 10 9.20 -8.52 13.89
CA ARG A 10 8.98 -8.41 12.44
C ARG A 10 7.50 -8.35 12.10
N GLU A 11 6.70 -9.19 12.74
CA GLU A 11 5.25 -9.20 12.55
C GLU A 11 4.61 -7.89 13.00
N ARG A 12 5.02 -7.35 14.15
CA ARG A 12 4.55 -6.04 14.62
C ARG A 12 4.90 -4.92 13.64
N HIS A 13 6.16 -4.85 13.20
CA HIS A 13 6.57 -3.83 12.22
C HIS A 13 5.78 -3.94 10.92
N ARG A 14 5.60 -5.15 10.39
CA ARG A 14 4.77 -5.36 9.19
C ARG A 14 3.34 -4.87 9.41
N LYS A 15 2.75 -5.13 10.58
CA LYS A 15 1.38 -4.67 10.88
C LYS A 15 1.31 -3.14 10.91
N GLU A 16 2.26 -2.48 11.58
CA GLU A 16 2.37 -1.01 11.63
C GLU A 16 2.50 -0.42 10.22
N ASP A 17 3.32 -1.02 9.37
CA ASP A 17 3.52 -0.63 7.97
C ASP A 17 2.23 -0.74 7.14
N LEU A 18 1.49 -1.84 7.29
CA LEU A 18 0.22 -2.05 6.58
C LEU A 18 -0.88 -1.11 7.09
N GLU A 19 -0.94 -0.83 8.39
CA GLU A 19 -1.85 0.16 8.96
C GLU A 19 -1.52 1.57 8.43
N PHE A 20 -0.25 1.92 8.32
CA PHE A 20 0.18 3.19 7.72
C PHE A 20 -0.29 3.32 6.26
N ILE A 21 -0.09 2.28 5.44
CA ILE A 21 -0.58 2.29 4.04
C ILE A 21 -2.11 2.40 4.00
N ARG A 22 -2.83 1.69 4.88
CA ARG A 22 -4.30 1.77 4.93
C ARG A 22 -4.76 3.21 5.19
N ILE A 23 -4.12 3.93 6.11
CA ILE A 23 -4.42 5.34 6.38
C ILE A 23 -4.19 6.20 5.13
N LEU A 24 -3.06 6.01 4.43
CA LEU A 24 -2.79 6.73 3.18
C LEU A 24 -3.87 6.46 2.11
N LEU A 25 -4.28 5.20 1.97
CA LEU A 25 -5.34 4.80 1.04
C LEU A 25 -6.68 5.44 1.40
N ASP A 26 -7.05 5.47 2.68
CA ASP A 26 -8.28 6.14 3.13
C ASP A 26 -8.26 7.63 2.81
N THR A 27 -7.13 8.30 3.04
CA THR A 27 -6.92 9.70 2.64
C THR A 27 -7.14 9.88 1.14
N LEU A 28 -6.44 9.10 0.31
CA LEU A 28 -6.57 9.17 -1.15
C LEU A 28 -8.00 8.89 -1.62
N ILE A 29 -8.66 7.87 -1.09
CA ILE A 29 -10.02 7.47 -1.50
C ILE A 29 -11.08 8.51 -1.08
N SER A 30 -10.87 9.18 0.05
CA SER A 30 -11.85 10.13 0.63
C SER A 30 -11.97 11.48 -0.11
N GLY A 31 -11.19 11.69 -1.17
CA GLY A 31 -11.26 12.89 -2.02
C GLY A 31 -9.99 13.75 -2.02
N ASP A 32 -9.01 13.44 -1.17
CA ASP A 32 -7.70 14.11 -1.23
C ASP A 32 -6.88 13.67 -2.45
N PHE A 33 -7.29 12.64 -3.20
CA PHE A 33 -6.59 12.24 -4.43
C PHE A 33 -6.54 13.37 -5.45
N GLU A 34 -7.64 14.09 -5.68
CA GLU A 34 -7.70 15.18 -6.68
C GLU A 34 -6.79 16.34 -6.26
N ARG A 35 -6.78 16.66 -4.97
CA ARG A 35 -5.91 17.67 -4.37
C ARG A 35 -4.44 17.29 -4.44
N LEU A 36 -4.10 16.03 -4.12
CA LEU A 36 -2.74 15.52 -4.25
C LEU A 36 -2.33 15.42 -5.72
N ALA A 37 -3.25 15.15 -6.64
CA ALA A 37 -2.97 15.13 -8.07
C ALA A 37 -2.63 16.51 -8.66
N GLU A 38 -2.98 17.60 -7.98
CA GLU A 38 -2.46 18.95 -8.30
C GLU A 38 -0.94 19.03 -8.06
N ASP A 39 -0.44 18.33 -7.04
CA ASP A 39 0.98 18.17 -6.73
C ASP A 39 1.48 16.77 -7.15
N LYS A 40 1.76 16.63 -8.45
CA LYS A 40 2.19 15.35 -9.03
C LYS A 40 3.43 14.76 -8.38
N GLU A 41 4.35 15.59 -7.87
CA GLU A 41 5.55 15.12 -7.20
C GLU A 41 5.18 14.46 -5.87
N LEU A 42 4.39 15.14 -5.04
CA LEU A 42 3.91 14.60 -3.77
C LEU A 42 3.06 13.33 -3.94
N LEU A 43 2.19 13.31 -4.96
CA LEU A 43 1.40 12.12 -5.28
C LEU A 43 2.29 10.94 -5.70
N PHE A 44 3.28 11.19 -6.56
CA PHE A 44 4.22 10.16 -6.98
C PHE A 44 5.03 9.63 -5.79
N GLU A 45 5.57 10.50 -4.94
CA GLU A 45 6.31 10.11 -3.74
C GLU A 45 5.45 9.26 -2.79
N THR A 46 4.20 9.65 -2.58
CA THR A 46 3.25 8.90 -1.73
C THR A 46 3.03 7.48 -2.25
N ILE A 47 2.77 7.34 -3.55
CA ILE A 47 2.56 6.03 -4.19
C ILE A 47 3.85 5.21 -4.23
N ASP A 48 5.01 5.84 -4.45
CA ASP A 48 6.32 5.18 -4.45
C ASP A 48 6.69 4.65 -3.06
N GLU A 49 6.35 5.38 -2.00
CA GLU A 49 6.55 4.93 -0.63
C GLU A 49 5.67 3.73 -0.30
N MET A 50 4.38 3.78 -0.63
CA MET A 50 3.48 2.63 -0.47
C MET A 50 3.99 1.40 -1.24
N TYR A 51 4.51 1.60 -2.45
CA TYR A 51 5.11 0.53 -3.25
C TYR A 51 6.32 -0.10 -2.56
N LYS A 52 7.24 0.70 -2.00
CA LYS A 52 8.44 0.20 -1.30
C LYS A 52 8.04 -0.64 -0.07
N ILE A 53 7.12 -0.13 0.74
CA ILE A 53 6.64 -0.82 1.93
C ILE A 53 5.97 -2.16 1.56
N LEU A 54 5.06 -2.16 0.57
CA LEU A 54 4.38 -3.40 0.14
C LEU A 54 5.35 -4.40 -0.49
N ARG A 55 6.34 -3.93 -1.24
CA ARG A 55 7.39 -4.80 -1.79
C ARG A 55 8.16 -5.51 -0.68
N ASP A 56 8.59 -4.78 0.35
CA ASP A 56 9.34 -5.33 1.47
C ASP A 56 8.47 -6.30 2.31
N ALA A 57 7.20 -5.96 2.52
CA ALA A 57 6.24 -6.84 3.19
C ALA A 57 6.02 -8.15 2.42
N MET A 58 5.85 -8.07 1.09
CA MET A 58 5.64 -9.22 0.21
C MET A 58 6.87 -10.14 0.15
N LEU A 59 8.08 -9.59 -0.02
CA LEU A 59 9.32 -10.37 -0.11
C LEU A 59 9.58 -11.26 1.11
N ASN A 60 8.98 -10.91 2.25
CA ASN A 60 9.12 -11.64 3.52
C ASN A 60 7.85 -12.43 3.91
N SER A 61 6.88 -12.55 3.00
CA SER A 61 5.59 -13.20 3.26
C SER A 61 5.24 -14.25 2.21
N LYS A 62 4.25 -15.10 2.53
CA LYS A 62 3.56 -15.99 1.59
C LYS A 62 2.06 -15.66 1.51
N ASP A 63 1.66 -14.51 2.03
CA ASP A 63 0.28 -14.04 2.05
C ASP A 63 -0.12 -13.55 0.65
N GLU A 64 -1.08 -14.24 0.04
CA GLU A 64 -1.60 -13.89 -1.29
C GLU A 64 -2.24 -12.49 -1.31
N ASN A 65 -2.82 -12.04 -0.19
CA ASN A 65 -3.40 -10.69 -0.13
C ASN A 65 -2.32 -9.61 -0.20
N LEU A 66 -1.12 -9.87 0.32
CA LEU A 66 0.02 -8.94 0.17
C LEU A 66 0.56 -8.93 -1.25
N LEU A 67 0.52 -10.07 -1.94
CA LEU A 67 0.84 -10.12 -3.37
C LEU A 67 -0.15 -9.28 -4.18
N ASP A 68 -1.45 -9.46 -3.95
CA ASP A 68 -2.49 -8.70 -4.63
C ASP A 68 -2.36 -7.19 -4.36
N ALA A 69 -2.16 -6.78 -3.10
CA ALA A 69 -1.93 -5.39 -2.74
C ALA A 69 -0.69 -4.81 -3.46
N PHE A 70 0.39 -5.60 -3.53
CA PHE A 70 1.62 -5.21 -4.22
C PHE A 70 1.42 -5.05 -5.73
N GLU A 71 0.68 -5.97 -6.37
CA GLU A 71 0.39 -5.89 -7.81
C GLU A 71 -0.46 -4.65 -8.14
N HIS A 72 -1.52 -4.39 -7.35
CA HIS A 72 -2.35 -3.21 -7.54
C HIS A 72 -1.57 -1.90 -7.40
N ILE A 73 -0.72 -1.78 -6.37
CA ILE A 73 0.08 -0.56 -6.19
C ILE A 73 1.15 -0.40 -7.27
N ALA A 74 1.72 -1.51 -7.77
CA ALA A 74 2.70 -1.49 -8.86
C ALA A 74 2.07 -0.97 -10.16
N VAL A 75 0.84 -1.41 -10.47
CA VAL A 75 0.05 -0.88 -11.58
C VAL A 75 -0.24 0.59 -11.35
N LEU A 76 -0.72 0.98 -10.17
CA LEU A 76 -1.00 2.38 -9.86
C LEU A 76 0.23 3.27 -10.04
N ARG A 77 1.39 2.85 -9.53
CA ARG A 77 2.68 3.55 -9.69
C ARG A 77 3.07 3.73 -11.16
N ALA A 78 2.80 2.74 -12.01
CA ALA A 78 3.03 2.88 -13.45
C ALA A 78 2.04 3.85 -14.11
N LEU A 79 0.79 3.86 -13.64
CA LEU A 79 -0.30 4.64 -14.22
C LEU A 79 -0.36 6.09 -13.74
N ILE A 80 0.24 6.44 -12.60
CA ILE A 80 0.16 7.77 -11.99
C ILE A 80 0.67 8.90 -12.91
N ASN A 81 1.53 8.57 -13.88
CA ASN A 81 2.04 9.51 -14.89
C ASN A 81 1.09 9.70 -16.08
N TYR A 82 0.02 8.91 -16.18
CA TYR A 82 -0.95 8.93 -17.26
C TYR A 82 -2.24 9.64 -16.79
N PRO A 83 -2.56 10.82 -17.33
CA PRO A 83 -3.65 11.67 -16.82
C PRO A 83 -5.06 11.11 -17.04
N ASP A 84 -5.24 10.14 -17.93
CA ASP A 84 -6.57 9.68 -18.38
C ASP A 84 -7.14 8.49 -17.59
N LEU A 85 -6.40 7.96 -16.61
CA LEU A 85 -6.81 6.79 -15.85
C LEU A 85 -7.20 7.18 -14.43
N SER A 86 -8.49 7.03 -14.10
CA SER A 86 -8.97 7.17 -12.73
C SER A 86 -8.43 6.02 -11.87
N PRO A 87 -7.56 6.29 -10.89
CA PRO A 87 -6.92 5.23 -10.10
C PRO A 87 -7.79 4.74 -8.94
N LEU A 88 -9.00 5.29 -8.78
CA LEU A 88 -9.87 5.02 -7.63
C LEU A 88 -10.17 3.53 -7.46
N LYS A 89 -10.32 2.79 -8.57
CA LYS A 89 -10.51 1.34 -8.51
C LYS A 89 -9.27 0.64 -7.93
N LEU A 90 -8.08 0.96 -8.42
CA LEU A 90 -6.82 0.37 -7.92
C LEU A 90 -6.55 0.71 -6.46
N LEU A 91 -6.85 1.95 -6.03
CA LEU A 91 -6.75 2.35 -4.63
C LEU A 91 -7.68 1.50 -3.74
N LYS A 92 -8.94 1.31 -4.16
CA LYS A 92 -9.91 0.47 -3.43
C LYS A 92 -9.51 -0.99 -3.41
N ASP A 93 -9.06 -1.53 -4.53
CA ASP A 93 -8.61 -2.92 -4.65
C ASP A 93 -7.35 -3.16 -3.78
N THR A 94 -6.40 -2.21 -3.78
CA THR A 94 -5.23 -2.23 -2.87
C THR A 94 -5.68 -2.23 -1.41
N LYS A 95 -6.61 -1.34 -1.04
CA LYS A 95 -7.12 -1.24 0.34
C LYS A 95 -7.78 -2.54 0.78
N HIS A 96 -8.63 -3.12 -0.07
CA HIS A 96 -9.31 -4.37 0.23
C HIS A 96 -8.33 -5.51 0.51
N ALA A 97 -7.28 -5.62 -0.29
CA ALA A 97 -6.23 -6.61 -0.09
C ALA A 97 -5.44 -6.38 1.20
N ILE A 98 -5.16 -5.12 1.56
CA ILE A 98 -4.52 -4.77 2.85
C ILE A 98 -5.42 -5.10 4.04
N ASP A 99 -6.72 -4.80 3.98
CA ASP A 99 -7.68 -5.15 5.04
C ASP A 99 -7.67 -6.67 5.27
N LYS A 100 -7.68 -7.46 4.19
CA LYS A 100 -7.58 -8.93 4.25
C LYS A 100 -6.27 -9.42 4.86
N ALA A 101 -5.14 -8.80 4.51
CA ALA A 101 -3.82 -9.11 5.08
C ALA A 101 -3.71 -8.74 6.57
N LEU A 102 -4.46 -7.74 7.03
CA LEU A 102 -4.58 -7.35 8.43
C LEU A 102 -5.55 -8.23 9.24
N GLY A 103 -6.41 -9.00 8.55
CA GLY A 103 -7.41 -9.87 9.16
C GLY A 103 -8.79 -9.23 9.33
N ASP A 104 -9.07 -8.13 8.62
CA ASP A 104 -10.34 -7.38 8.62
C ASP A 104 -11.31 -7.81 7.49
#